data_AF-A0A6V8LMF3-F1
#
_entry.id   AF-A0A6V8LMF3-F1
#
_cell.length_a   1.000
_cell.length_b   1.000
_cell.length_c   1.000
_cell.angle_alpha   90.00
_cell.angle_beta   90.00
_cell.angle_gamma   90.00
#
_symmetry.space_group_name_H-M   'P 1'
#
loop_
_entity.id
_entity.type
_entity.pdbx_description
1 polymer ?
#
loop_
_entity_poly.entity_id
_entity_poly.type
_entity_poly.pdbx_seq_one_letter_code
_entity_poly.pdbx_strand_id
1 'polypeptide(L)'
;MRRALLTLLAALGFLLPAAHAHRWHGLPEALAWLVPALALFTGREFARRAAQLALLAGSLVLVDTMLHFIMLRSAMGAPWMRLALILSASALVPLAAAWALERPLSPTARAGRESPGDAAPEGPTGASPEEETASREGRSEVAPRAVAASPALAGRSPWPGLAAAALAFAGLAAVQLKAARPMLLAERFVPGAGWLEAALLALYAGFAAEALLRKDGGRARRLLWGVFSAAFFAQLALGLAGFDRFLMSGALHLPVPALIAAGPLYRGEGLFMLALFAGAVLLVGPGWCSHLCYIGAWDSACSQALKRPAEAPRRMRAARAVLAALALGGAWAMGRAGVPAWTAGALAAGFGLAGVGVMLFVSRRLGVMAHCAGWCPMGLAAGLLGRLSPWRLAVAEGCTGCGRCARACRYDALRPEDLARRAPGVSCSLCRDCLERCPHGVLSLTFLGRSRPWTEPAYAALAGALMAVFLGVARL
;
A
#
# COMPACT_ATOMS: atom_id res chain seq x y z
N MET A 1 17.58 24.34 27.04
CA MET A 1 17.34 23.35 28.13
C MET A 1 16.12 22.45 27.85
N ARG A 2 14.91 22.98 27.65
CA ARG A 2 13.69 22.15 27.46
C ARG A 2 13.76 21.16 26.28
N ARG A 3 14.35 21.54 25.13
CA ARG A 3 14.50 20.63 23.97
C ARG A 3 15.50 19.51 24.21
N ALA A 4 16.69 19.85 24.73
CA ALA A 4 17.72 18.88 25.07
C ALA A 4 17.21 17.82 26.07
N LEU A 5 16.38 18.26 27.03
CA LEU A 5 15.73 17.36 27.98
C LEU A 5 14.72 16.42 27.30
N LEU A 6 13.87 16.93 26.40
CA LEU A 6 12.89 16.11 25.67
C LEU A 6 13.57 15.12 24.72
N THR A 7 14.67 15.51 24.06
CA THR A 7 15.45 14.61 23.20
C THR A 7 16.19 13.55 24.00
N LEU A 8 16.75 13.91 25.15
CA LEU A 8 17.40 12.96 26.06
C LEU A 8 16.38 11.95 26.60
N LEU A 9 15.20 12.43 27.01
CA LEU A 9 14.13 11.57 27.50
C LEU A 9 13.62 10.61 26.41
N ALA A 10 13.44 11.11 25.18
CA ALA A 10 13.09 10.26 24.05
C ALA A 10 14.16 9.20 23.76
N ALA A 11 15.44 9.59 23.75
CA ALA A 11 16.55 8.67 23.54
C ALA A 11 16.60 7.57 24.60
N LEU A 12 16.51 7.94 25.89
CA LEU A 12 16.46 6.98 27.00
C LEU A 12 15.24 6.05 26.92
N GLY A 13 14.09 6.60 26.55
CA GLY A 13 12.84 5.84 26.38
C GLY A 13 12.94 4.72 25.35
N PHE A 14 13.68 4.93 24.25
CA PHE A 14 13.93 3.88 23.25
C PHE A 14 15.10 2.95 23.60
N LEU A 15 16.14 3.48 24.24
CA LEU A 15 17.32 2.70 24.62
C LEU A 15 17.01 1.64 25.67
N LEU A 16 16.08 1.90 26.60
CA LEU A 16 15.75 0.96 27.68
C LEU A 16 15.12 -0.35 27.17
N PRO A 17 14.01 -0.34 26.38
CA PRO A 17 13.47 -1.55 25.75
C PRO A 17 14.47 -2.20 24.80
N ALA A 18 15.27 -1.41 24.06
CA ALA A 18 16.29 -1.95 23.16
C ALA A 18 17.39 -2.70 23.93
N ALA A 19 17.90 -2.14 25.03
CA ALA A 19 18.90 -2.80 25.88
C ALA A 19 18.34 -4.07 26.53
N HIS A 20 17.07 -4.04 26.94
CA HIS A 20 16.37 -5.23 27.43
C HIS A 20 16.31 -6.31 26.34
N ALA A 21 15.83 -5.98 25.14
CA ALA A 21 15.76 -6.91 24.02
C ALA A 21 17.14 -7.45 23.63
N HIS A 22 18.19 -6.63 23.68
CA HIS A 22 19.56 -7.07 23.39
C HIS A 22 20.02 -8.18 24.32
N ARG A 23 19.69 -8.05 25.62
CA ARG A 23 20.10 -9.01 26.64
C ARG A 23 19.44 -10.39 26.47
N TRP A 24 18.20 -10.43 26.00
CA TRP A 24 17.41 -11.67 25.92
C TRP A 24 17.34 -12.29 24.54
N HIS A 25 17.36 -11.45 23.49
CA HIS A 25 17.10 -11.86 22.12
C HIS A 25 18.18 -11.42 21.12
N GLY A 26 19.20 -10.72 21.59
CA GLY A 26 20.34 -10.31 20.76
C GLY A 26 20.15 -8.99 20.01
N LEU A 27 21.14 -8.64 19.21
CA LEU A 27 21.26 -7.33 18.56
C LEU A 27 20.11 -6.98 17.60
N PRO A 28 19.63 -7.88 16.72
CA PRO A 28 18.66 -7.47 15.70
C PRO A 28 17.32 -7.03 16.29
N GLU A 29 16.84 -7.72 17.32
CA GLU A 29 15.61 -7.35 18.03
C GLU A 29 15.78 -6.03 18.79
N ALA A 30 16.94 -5.79 19.39
CA ALA A 30 17.26 -4.50 20.00
C ALA A 30 17.19 -3.35 18.99
N LEU A 31 17.72 -3.55 17.78
CA LEU A 31 17.65 -2.54 16.72
C LEU A 31 16.21 -2.27 16.26
N ALA A 32 15.35 -3.29 16.26
CA ALA A 32 13.93 -3.14 15.89
C ALA A 32 13.21 -2.12 16.80
N TRP A 33 13.54 -2.10 18.10
CA TRP A 33 13.02 -1.11 19.06
C TRP A 33 13.49 0.33 18.79
N LEU A 34 14.61 0.51 18.10
CA LEU A 34 15.15 1.83 17.76
C LEU A 34 14.61 2.38 16.43
N VAL A 35 14.01 1.55 15.59
CA VAL A 35 13.46 1.94 14.28
C VAL A 35 12.44 3.09 14.37
N PRO A 36 11.46 3.09 15.29
CA PRO A 36 10.52 4.21 15.45
C PRO A 36 11.20 5.53 15.84
N ALA A 37 12.33 5.47 16.55
CA ALA A 37 13.10 6.67 16.91
C ALA A 37 13.71 7.34 15.67
N LEU A 38 14.21 6.55 14.72
CA LEU A 38 14.69 7.05 13.43
C LEU A 38 13.56 7.66 12.59
N ALA A 39 12.35 7.12 12.70
CA ALA A 39 11.19 7.64 11.99
C ALA A 39 10.81 9.08 12.40
N LEU A 40 11.18 9.50 13.62
CA LEU A 40 10.91 10.86 14.11
C LEU A 40 11.57 11.94 13.24
N PHE A 41 12.70 11.63 12.59
CA PHE A 41 13.39 12.56 11.68
C PHE A 41 12.59 12.84 10.40
N THR A 42 11.59 12.02 10.06
CA THR A 42 10.73 12.26 8.90
C THR A 42 9.78 13.46 9.09
N GLY A 43 9.59 13.92 10.34
CA GLY A 43 8.67 15.01 10.68
C GLY A 43 7.19 14.67 10.47
N ARG A 44 6.85 13.40 10.20
CA ARG A 44 5.48 12.96 9.91
C ARG A 44 4.70 12.67 11.18
N GLU A 45 3.42 13.05 11.18
CA GLU A 45 2.51 12.82 12.30
C GLU A 45 2.37 11.33 12.63
N PHE A 46 2.17 10.49 11.61
CA PHE A 46 2.11 9.04 11.77
C PHE A 46 3.35 8.48 12.45
N ALA A 47 4.55 8.86 12.00
CA ALA A 47 5.81 8.39 12.57
C ALA A 47 5.94 8.75 14.05
N ARG A 48 5.50 9.96 14.43
CA ARG A 48 5.46 10.38 15.83
C ARG A 48 4.48 9.55 16.66
N ARG A 49 3.28 9.26 16.14
CA ARG A 49 2.31 8.39 16.81
C ARG A 49 2.79 6.94 16.92
N ALA A 50 3.45 6.41 15.89
CA ALA A 50 4.05 5.08 15.92
C ALA A 50 5.17 4.99 16.97
N ALA A 51 6.02 6.01 17.05
CA ALA A 51 7.04 6.15 18.09
C ALA A 51 6.44 6.19 19.51
N GLN A 52 5.34 6.92 19.71
CA GLN A 52 4.61 6.89 20.99
C GLN A 52 4.10 5.49 21.34
N LEU A 53 3.44 4.81 20.40
CA LEU A 53 2.94 3.45 20.62
C LEU A 53 4.07 2.47 20.93
N ALA A 54 5.22 2.58 20.26
CA ALA A 54 6.39 1.78 20.56
C ALA A 54 6.90 2.01 21.98
N LEU A 55 6.98 3.27 22.44
CA LEU A 55 7.39 3.56 23.81
C LEU A 55 6.42 3.01 24.86
N LEU A 56 5.11 3.09 24.60
CA LEU A 56 4.09 2.47 25.45
C LEU A 56 4.25 0.94 25.50
N ALA A 57 4.45 0.29 24.35
CA ALA A 57 4.71 -1.13 24.28
C ALA A 57 6.00 -1.52 25.03
N GLY A 58 7.05 -0.71 24.90
CA GLY A 58 8.31 -0.90 25.61
C GLY A 58 8.13 -0.83 27.12
N SER A 59 7.29 0.09 27.61
CA SER A 59 6.93 0.13 29.04
C SER A 59 6.24 -1.15 29.49
N LEU A 60 5.27 -1.66 28.72
CA LEU A 60 4.56 -2.91 29.04
C LEU A 60 5.51 -4.11 29.09
N VAL A 61 6.46 -4.22 28.15
CA VAL A 61 7.48 -5.29 28.15
C VAL A 61 8.35 -5.24 29.41
N LEU A 62 8.76 -4.03 29.82
CA LEU A 62 9.55 -3.84 31.03
C LEU A 62 8.73 -4.20 32.29
N VAL A 63 7.43 -3.87 32.32
CA VAL A 63 6.53 -4.24 33.42
C VAL A 63 6.31 -5.75 33.48
N ASP A 64 6.10 -6.42 32.36
CA ASP A 64 5.95 -7.88 32.30
C ASP A 64 7.21 -8.59 32.83
N THR A 65 8.37 -8.16 32.37
CA THR A 65 9.68 -8.63 32.88
C THR A 65 9.82 -8.40 34.38
N MET A 66 9.40 -7.21 34.86
CA MET A 66 9.41 -6.89 36.28
C MET A 66 8.57 -7.86 37.09
N LEU A 67 7.33 -8.12 36.66
CA LEU A 67 6.42 -9.05 37.33
C LEU A 67 7.03 -10.46 37.37
N HIS A 68 7.62 -10.92 36.26
CA HIS A 68 8.29 -12.21 36.20
C HIS A 68 9.41 -12.34 37.27
N PHE A 69 10.27 -11.34 37.39
CA PHE A 69 11.35 -11.35 38.40
C PHE A 69 10.84 -11.23 39.84
N ILE A 70 9.79 -10.45 40.07
CA ILE A 70 9.17 -10.34 41.41
C ILE A 70 8.58 -11.69 41.82
N MET A 71 7.84 -12.35 40.92
CA MET A 71 7.26 -13.67 41.17
C MET A 71 8.33 -14.72 41.46
N LEU A 72 9.42 -14.72 40.67
CA LEU A 72 10.55 -15.62 40.88
C LEU A 72 11.19 -15.41 42.26
N ARG A 73 11.45 -14.15 42.67
CA ARG A 73 12.06 -13.85 43.97
C ARG A 73 11.13 -14.14 45.15
N SER A 74 9.84 -13.87 44.98
CA SER A 74 8.81 -14.20 45.98
C SER A 74 8.76 -15.70 46.22
N ALA A 75 8.78 -16.51 45.15
CA ALA A 75 8.80 -17.97 45.25
C ALA A 75 10.06 -18.51 45.96
N MET A 76 11.19 -17.79 45.89
CA MET A 76 12.43 -18.14 46.59
C MET A 76 12.53 -17.56 48.02
N GLY A 77 11.49 -16.88 48.52
CA GLY A 77 11.51 -16.23 49.84
C GLY A 77 12.50 -15.07 49.95
N ALA A 78 12.98 -14.53 48.83
CA ALA A 78 13.99 -13.47 48.81
C ALA A 78 13.34 -12.06 48.82
N PRO A 79 13.98 -11.05 49.41
CA PRO A 79 13.46 -9.68 49.39
C PRO A 79 13.39 -9.15 47.95
N TRP A 80 12.25 -8.61 47.56
CA TRP A 80 11.95 -8.14 46.19
C TRP A 80 11.60 -6.64 46.11
N MET A 81 11.36 -5.98 47.24
CA MET A 81 10.86 -4.59 47.29
C MET A 81 11.80 -3.57 46.63
N ARG A 82 13.13 -3.70 46.86
CA ARG A 82 14.14 -2.85 46.19
C ARG A 82 14.14 -3.04 44.67
N LEU A 83 13.98 -4.28 44.20
CA LEU A 83 13.95 -4.60 42.77
C LEU A 83 12.70 -4.02 42.11
N ALA A 84 11.54 -4.14 42.77
CA ALA A 84 10.28 -3.58 42.29
C ALA A 84 10.36 -2.05 42.09
N LEU A 85 10.96 -1.32 43.03
CA LEU A 85 11.16 0.13 42.90
C LEU A 85 12.05 0.51 41.71
N ILE A 86 13.20 -0.17 41.55
CA ILE A 86 14.14 0.10 40.45
C ILE A 86 13.49 -0.19 39.09
N LEU A 87 12.84 -1.35 38.95
CA LEU A 87 12.22 -1.74 37.69
C LEU A 87 10.99 -0.88 37.35
N SER A 88 10.19 -0.49 38.34
CA SER A 88 9.09 0.46 38.14
C SER A 88 9.58 1.81 37.64
N ALA A 89 10.66 2.34 38.25
CA ALA A 89 11.27 3.59 37.78
C ALA A 89 11.77 3.49 36.34
N SER A 90 12.35 2.34 35.94
CA SER A 90 12.79 2.11 34.56
C SER A 90 11.63 2.04 33.56
N ALA A 91 10.49 1.45 33.95
CA ALA A 91 9.29 1.36 33.10
C ALA A 91 8.57 2.72 32.92
N LEU A 92 8.76 3.66 33.86
CA LEU A 92 8.25 5.03 33.76
C LEU A 92 8.99 5.88 32.73
N VAL A 93 10.24 5.57 32.40
CA VAL A 93 11.04 6.36 31.45
C VAL A 93 10.45 6.32 30.03
N PRO A 94 10.12 5.15 29.43
CA PRO A 94 9.42 5.11 28.15
C PRO A 94 8.03 5.78 28.20
N LEU A 95 7.30 5.68 29.32
CA LEU A 95 6.01 6.38 29.50
C LEU A 95 6.18 7.90 29.44
N ALA A 96 7.15 8.43 30.18
CA ALA A 96 7.47 9.85 30.18
C ALA A 96 7.95 10.32 28.79
N ALA A 97 8.71 9.49 28.08
CA ALA A 97 9.12 9.75 26.69
C ALA A 97 7.92 9.78 25.73
N ALA A 98 6.95 8.88 25.88
CA ALA A 98 5.73 8.84 25.07
C ALA A 98 4.90 10.12 25.28
N TRP A 99 4.76 10.55 26.53
CA TRP A 99 4.11 11.82 26.88
C TRP A 99 4.86 13.04 26.31
N ALA A 100 6.19 13.04 26.38
CA ALA A 100 7.01 14.11 25.82
C ALA A 100 6.81 14.29 24.30
N LEU A 101 6.56 13.20 23.56
CA LEU A 101 6.28 13.21 22.12
C LEU A 101 4.90 13.76 21.73
N GLU A 102 4.02 14.07 22.70
CA GLU A 102 2.79 14.81 22.40
C GLU A 102 3.08 16.22 21.87
N ARG A 103 4.22 16.79 22.30
CA ARG A 103 4.70 18.09 21.84
C ARG A 103 5.65 17.89 20.67
N PRO A 104 5.51 18.64 19.56
CA PRO A 104 6.42 18.52 18.43
C PRO A 104 7.86 18.86 18.86
N LEU A 105 8.79 17.95 18.56
CA LEU A 105 10.22 18.12 18.86
C LEU A 105 10.90 19.12 17.91
N SER A 106 10.31 19.38 16.74
CA SER A 106 10.83 20.24 15.68
C SER A 106 9.88 21.41 15.35
N PRO A 107 10.37 22.64 15.06
CA PRO A 107 9.52 23.81 14.79
C PRO A 107 8.90 23.86 13.38
N THR A 108 9.10 22.85 12.53
CA THR A 108 8.69 22.95 11.13
C THR A 108 7.23 22.57 10.96
N ALA A 109 6.45 23.54 10.44
CA ALA A 109 5.07 23.45 9.94
C ALA A 109 3.92 23.89 10.89
N ARG A 110 4.07 25.03 11.59
CA ARG A 110 2.92 25.92 11.89
C ARG A 110 3.03 27.34 11.31
N ALA A 111 4.15 27.70 10.66
CA ALA A 111 4.26 28.98 9.96
C ALA A 111 3.71 28.85 8.54
N GLY A 112 2.39 29.06 8.40
CA GLY A 112 1.73 29.13 7.10
C GLY A 112 0.21 29.08 7.23
N ARG A 113 -0.39 30.25 7.46
CA ARG A 113 -1.84 30.57 7.53
C ARG A 113 -2.48 30.54 8.91
N GLU A 114 -2.09 31.47 9.76
CA GLU A 114 -3.10 32.33 10.39
C GLU A 114 -3.21 33.57 9.49
N SER A 115 -4.35 33.75 8.83
CA SER A 115 -4.65 35.00 8.14
C SER A 115 -5.30 35.91 9.19
N PRO A 116 -4.71 37.07 9.55
CA PRO A 116 -5.39 38.04 10.38
C PRO A 116 -6.43 38.74 9.50
N GLY A 117 -7.72 38.56 9.78
CA GLY A 117 -8.75 39.23 9.00
C GLY A 117 -10.18 38.71 9.17
N ASP A 118 -10.59 38.38 10.39
CA ASP A 118 -12.01 38.35 10.77
C ASP A 118 -12.24 39.44 11.82
N ALA A 119 -12.10 40.69 11.38
CA ALA A 119 -12.66 41.84 12.08
C ALA A 119 -13.93 42.23 11.33
N ALA A 120 -15.07 41.90 11.94
CA ALA A 120 -16.39 42.32 11.50
C ALA A 120 -16.47 43.85 11.41
N PRO A 121 -17.25 44.40 10.46
CA PRO A 121 -17.91 45.67 10.66
C PRO A 121 -19.36 45.42 11.03
N GLU A 122 -19.71 45.91 12.21
CA GLU A 122 -21.06 46.20 12.67
C GLU A 122 -21.78 47.04 11.60
N GLY A 123 -22.98 46.60 11.19
CA GLY A 123 -23.85 47.40 10.33
C GLY A 123 -24.61 48.46 11.14
N PRO A 124 -25.05 49.57 10.51
CA PRO A 124 -26.17 50.32 11.01
C PRO A 124 -27.45 50.02 10.21
N THR A 125 -28.53 49.93 10.97
CA THR A 125 -29.93 49.79 10.58
C THR A 125 -30.54 51.03 9.91
N GLY A 126 -31.48 50.83 8.99
CA GLY A 126 -32.47 51.80 8.48
C GLY A 126 -33.10 51.28 7.17
N ALA A 127 -34.34 50.77 7.18
CA ALA A 127 -35.60 51.42 6.75
C ALA A 127 -35.62 51.76 5.24
N SER A 128 -36.62 51.47 4.39
CA SER A 128 -38.01 50.96 4.44
C SER A 128 -38.42 50.53 2.98
N PRO A 129 -39.68 50.17 2.67
CA PRO A 129 -40.07 49.20 1.61
C PRO A 129 -40.57 49.79 0.27
N GLU A 130 -40.64 48.96 -0.78
CA GLU A 130 -41.58 49.04 -1.94
C GLU A 130 -41.33 47.80 -2.85
N GLU A 131 -42.28 46.85 -2.92
CA GLU A 131 -43.16 46.55 -4.07
C GLU A 131 -42.47 46.40 -5.44
N GLU A 132 -42.42 45.17 -6.01
CA GLU A 132 -43.15 44.85 -7.25
C GLU A 132 -43.09 43.36 -7.62
N THR A 133 -44.13 42.97 -8.36
CA THR A 133 -44.64 41.65 -8.70
C THR A 133 -43.85 40.82 -9.71
N ALA A 134 -44.12 39.51 -9.67
CA ALA A 134 -44.48 38.64 -10.82
C ALA A 134 -43.60 37.43 -11.15
N SER A 135 -44.32 36.37 -11.53
CA SER A 135 -43.91 35.14 -12.23
C SER A 135 -43.29 34.00 -11.41
N ARG A 136 -44.21 33.16 -10.93
CA ARG A 136 -44.03 31.80 -10.46
C ARG A 136 -43.95 30.87 -11.68
N GLU A 137 -42.76 30.54 -12.14
CA GLU A 137 -42.53 29.35 -12.97
C GLU A 137 -41.63 28.37 -12.21
N GLY A 138 -42.24 27.24 -11.86
CA GLY A 138 -41.59 26.16 -11.11
C GLY A 138 -40.51 25.49 -11.95
N ARG A 139 -39.25 25.81 -11.65
CA ARG A 139 -38.13 24.94 -11.92
C ARG A 139 -37.64 24.46 -10.55
N SER A 140 -38.02 23.24 -10.19
CA SER A 140 -37.42 22.53 -9.05
C SER A 140 -35.95 22.28 -9.42
N GLU A 141 -35.10 23.26 -9.13
CA GLU A 141 -33.66 23.09 -9.06
C GLU A 141 -33.38 22.17 -7.86
N VAL A 142 -33.47 20.86 -8.09
CA VAL A 142 -32.76 19.91 -7.25
C VAL A 142 -31.28 20.15 -7.54
N ALA A 143 -30.69 21.07 -6.78
CA ALA A 143 -29.25 21.28 -6.77
C ALA A 143 -28.59 19.90 -6.61
N PRO A 144 -27.77 19.44 -7.57
CA PRO A 144 -27.04 18.20 -7.39
C PRO A 144 -26.22 18.40 -6.12
N ARG A 145 -26.43 17.55 -5.11
CA ARG A 145 -25.53 17.45 -3.96
C ARG A 145 -24.16 17.18 -4.56
N ALA A 146 -23.38 18.25 -4.75
CA ALA A 146 -21.97 18.17 -5.00
C ALA A 146 -21.44 17.27 -3.88
N VAL A 147 -21.06 16.05 -4.23
CA VAL A 147 -20.22 15.25 -3.36
C VAL A 147 -19.03 16.16 -3.12
N ALA A 148 -18.99 16.74 -1.93
CA ALA A 148 -18.01 17.73 -1.55
C ALA A 148 -16.67 17.24 -2.07
N ALA A 149 -16.05 18.04 -2.95
CA ALA A 149 -14.70 17.78 -3.41
C ALA A 149 -13.89 17.38 -2.18
N SER A 150 -13.28 16.18 -2.21
CA SER A 150 -12.53 15.63 -1.07
C SER A 150 -11.77 16.76 -0.39
N PRO A 151 -12.10 17.10 0.86
CA PRO A 151 -11.63 18.33 1.47
C PRO A 151 -10.12 18.34 1.36
N ALA A 152 -9.64 19.41 0.72
CA ALA A 152 -8.22 19.68 0.59
C ALA A 152 -7.62 19.72 2.00
N LEU A 153 -6.93 18.64 2.37
CA LEU A 153 -5.60 18.66 2.98
C LEU A 153 -5.36 19.58 4.20
N ALA A 154 -6.39 19.90 5.00
CA ALA A 154 -6.23 20.52 6.30
C ALA A 154 -6.25 19.42 7.38
N GLY A 155 -5.06 19.10 7.91
CA GLY A 155 -4.86 18.16 9.03
C GLY A 155 -4.99 16.67 8.65
N ARG A 156 -4.00 16.09 7.96
CA ARG A 156 -3.99 14.64 7.70
C ARG A 156 -3.98 13.88 9.03
N SER A 157 -5.10 13.26 9.37
CA SER A 157 -5.15 12.29 10.46
C SER A 157 -4.07 11.21 10.24
N PRO A 158 -3.31 10.81 11.27
CA PRO A 158 -2.23 9.82 11.14
C PRO A 158 -2.74 8.40 10.94
N TRP A 159 -4.05 8.17 11.10
CA TRP A 159 -4.62 6.83 11.11
C TRP A 159 -4.29 5.98 9.87
N PRO A 160 -4.24 6.49 8.61
CA PRO A 160 -3.96 5.64 7.45
C PRO A 160 -2.54 5.10 7.48
N GLY A 161 -1.59 5.94 7.91
CA GLY A 161 -0.20 5.53 8.12
C GLY A 161 -0.10 4.50 9.26
N LEU A 162 -0.78 4.76 10.39
CA LEU A 162 -0.81 3.86 11.55
C LEU A 162 -1.40 2.50 11.19
N ALA A 163 -2.53 2.50 10.50
CA ALA A 163 -3.21 1.29 10.06
C ALA A 163 -2.32 0.48 9.09
N ALA A 164 -1.67 1.14 8.11
CA ALA A 164 -0.79 0.46 7.17
C ALA A 164 0.40 -0.19 7.88
N ALA A 165 1.05 0.53 8.79
CA ALA A 165 2.19 0.03 9.54
C ALA A 165 1.79 -1.12 10.48
N ALA A 166 0.68 -0.98 11.19
CA ALA A 166 0.17 -2.02 12.07
C ALA A 166 -0.21 -3.29 11.29
N LEU A 167 -0.90 -3.16 10.15
CA LEU A 167 -1.26 -4.28 9.28
C LEU A 167 -0.01 -4.97 8.69
N ALA A 168 0.97 -4.20 8.24
CA ALA A 168 2.23 -4.73 7.72
C ALA A 168 3.02 -5.46 8.80
N PHE A 169 3.20 -4.84 9.97
CA PHE A 169 3.90 -5.46 11.10
C PHE A 169 3.19 -6.74 11.54
N ALA A 170 1.86 -6.72 11.70
CA ALA A 170 1.08 -7.89 12.08
C ALA A 170 1.21 -9.03 11.05
N GLY A 171 1.16 -8.70 9.75
CA GLY A 171 1.34 -9.68 8.68
C GLY A 171 2.74 -10.31 8.69
N LEU A 172 3.79 -9.49 8.81
CA LEU A 172 5.18 -9.94 8.82
C LEU A 172 5.53 -10.69 10.12
N ALA A 173 5.02 -10.23 11.27
CA ALA A 173 5.17 -10.93 12.54
C ALA A 173 4.46 -12.29 12.54
N ALA A 174 3.26 -12.38 11.96
CA ALA A 174 2.56 -13.66 11.81
C ALA A 174 3.36 -14.64 10.93
N VAL A 175 4.01 -14.14 9.87
CA VAL A 175 4.93 -14.94 9.05
C VAL A 175 6.15 -15.37 9.87
N GLN A 176 6.80 -14.45 10.58
CA GLN A 176 7.98 -14.74 11.40
C GLN A 176 7.70 -15.80 12.47
N LEU A 177 6.55 -15.73 13.13
CA LEU A 177 6.18 -16.63 14.23
C LEU A 177 5.66 -17.99 13.76
N LYS A 178 5.00 -18.07 12.60
CA LYS A 178 4.31 -19.30 12.14
C LYS A 178 5.00 -20.03 11.00
N ALA A 179 5.90 -19.37 10.27
CA ALA A 179 6.57 -20.02 9.16
C ALA A 179 7.60 -21.03 9.67
N ALA A 180 7.46 -22.29 9.25
CA ALA A 180 8.41 -23.35 9.60
C ALA A 180 9.83 -23.15 9.02
N ARG A 181 10.00 -22.20 8.10
CA ARG A 181 11.29 -21.78 7.53
C ARG A 181 11.39 -20.26 7.58
N PRO A 182 12.58 -19.68 7.73
CA PRO A 182 12.78 -18.23 7.74
C PRO A 182 12.32 -17.63 6.40
N MET A 183 11.09 -17.11 6.41
CA MET A 183 10.45 -16.54 5.22
C MET A 183 10.91 -15.10 4.98
N LEU A 184 11.18 -14.35 6.05
CA LEU A 184 11.77 -13.02 5.98
C LEU A 184 13.23 -13.12 5.55
N LEU A 185 13.64 -12.24 4.65
CA LEU A 185 14.95 -12.33 4.01
C LEU A 185 16.08 -12.13 5.03
N ALA A 186 15.94 -11.14 5.91
CA ALA A 186 16.95 -10.82 6.93
C ALA A 186 17.16 -11.97 7.92
N GLU A 187 16.08 -12.68 8.28
CA GLU A 187 16.13 -13.85 9.17
C GLU A 187 17.03 -14.97 8.63
N ARG A 188 17.17 -15.07 7.31
CA ARG A 188 18.06 -16.06 6.68
C ARG A 188 19.55 -15.74 6.85
N PHE A 189 19.89 -14.47 7.09
CA PHE A 189 21.28 -14.03 7.27
C PHE A 189 21.67 -13.99 8.73
N VAL A 190 20.81 -13.46 9.59
CA VAL A 190 21.06 -13.30 11.02
C VAL A 190 19.79 -13.68 11.79
N PRO A 191 19.84 -14.65 12.71
CA PRO A 191 18.70 -15.00 13.56
C PRO A 191 18.16 -13.77 14.32
N GLY A 192 16.84 -13.59 14.32
CA GLY A 192 16.13 -12.45 14.91
C GLY A 192 16.07 -11.20 14.03
N ALA A 193 16.82 -11.13 12.92
CA ALA A 193 16.81 -9.95 12.04
C ALA A 193 15.51 -9.78 11.25
N GLY A 194 14.65 -10.80 11.19
CA GLY A 194 13.29 -10.69 10.68
C GLY A 194 12.45 -9.66 11.44
N TRP A 195 12.67 -9.47 12.74
CA TRP A 195 11.96 -8.44 13.52
C TRP A 195 12.37 -7.01 13.13
N LEU A 196 13.66 -6.81 12.85
CA LEU A 196 14.18 -5.54 12.34
C LEU A 196 13.62 -5.26 10.94
N GLU A 197 13.63 -6.26 10.05
CA GLU A 197 13.02 -6.16 8.72
C GLU A 197 11.52 -5.82 8.82
N ALA A 198 10.77 -6.50 9.70
CA ALA A 198 9.36 -6.24 9.91
C ALA A 198 9.08 -4.81 10.41
N ALA A 199 9.89 -4.30 11.34
CA ALA A 199 9.76 -2.93 11.84
C ALA A 199 10.04 -1.89 10.74
N LEU A 200 11.09 -2.08 9.94
CA LEU A 200 11.43 -1.18 8.82
C LEU A 200 10.33 -1.18 7.75
N LEU A 201 9.82 -2.36 7.39
CA LEU A 201 8.76 -2.50 6.39
C LEU A 201 7.42 -1.96 6.90
N ALA A 202 7.14 -2.04 8.19
CA ALA A 202 5.97 -1.39 8.79
C ALA A 202 6.02 0.14 8.64
N LEU A 203 7.16 0.77 8.92
CA LEU A 203 7.32 2.20 8.66
C LEU A 203 7.18 2.54 7.18
N TYR A 204 7.76 1.73 6.31
CA TYR A 204 7.61 1.87 4.85
C TYR A 204 6.14 1.80 4.43
N ALA A 205 5.35 0.87 4.98
CA ALA A 205 3.92 0.75 4.71
C ALA A 205 3.17 2.04 5.07
N GLY A 206 3.45 2.61 6.26
CA GLY A 206 2.85 3.86 6.69
C GLY A 206 3.25 5.05 5.80
N PHE A 207 4.53 5.14 5.43
CA PHE A 207 5.01 6.14 4.46
C PHE A 207 4.30 6.01 3.11
N ALA A 208 4.17 4.78 2.61
CA ALA A 208 3.54 4.47 1.33
C ALA A 208 2.05 4.87 1.34
N ALA A 209 1.32 4.52 2.40
CA ALA A 209 -0.09 4.86 2.54
C ALA A 209 -0.32 6.38 2.51
N GLU A 210 0.48 7.15 3.27
CA GLU A 210 0.40 8.61 3.22
C GLU A 210 0.77 9.17 1.85
N ALA A 211 1.80 8.60 1.21
CA ALA A 211 2.26 9.04 -0.10
C ALA A 211 1.19 8.83 -1.18
N LEU A 212 0.46 7.72 -1.12
CA LEU A 212 -0.65 7.40 -2.01
C LEU A 212 -1.86 8.33 -1.87
N LEU A 213 -1.96 9.08 -0.77
CA LEU A 213 -3.03 10.05 -0.50
C LEU A 213 -2.62 11.49 -0.85
N ARG A 214 -1.35 11.74 -1.20
CA ARG A 214 -0.88 13.07 -1.62
C ARG A 214 -1.52 13.51 -2.93
N LYS A 215 -1.52 14.82 -3.19
CA LYS A 215 -1.96 15.42 -4.46
C LYS A 215 -1.17 14.89 -5.67
N ASP A 216 0.03 14.37 -5.44
CA ASP A 216 0.88 13.69 -6.42
C ASP A 216 0.86 12.16 -6.22
N GLY A 217 -0.22 11.61 -5.67
CA GLY A 217 -0.33 10.21 -5.25
C GLY A 217 -0.10 9.23 -6.40
N GLY A 218 -0.53 9.57 -7.62
CA GLY A 218 -0.25 8.77 -8.81
C GLY A 218 1.25 8.69 -9.16
N ARG A 219 2.02 9.76 -8.92
CA ARG A 219 3.49 9.75 -9.09
C ARG A 219 4.15 8.93 -7.99
N ALA A 220 3.74 9.14 -6.75
CA ALA A 220 4.24 8.38 -5.60
C ALA A 220 3.99 6.87 -5.78
N ARG A 221 2.78 6.48 -6.20
CA ARG A 221 2.42 5.09 -6.51
C ARG A 221 3.40 4.46 -7.49
N ARG A 222 3.68 5.13 -8.62
CA ARG A 222 4.61 4.60 -9.64
C ARG A 222 6.05 4.49 -9.15
N LEU A 223 6.51 5.45 -8.35
CA LEU A 223 7.85 5.40 -7.74
C LEU A 223 7.95 4.19 -6.79
N LEU A 224 7.02 4.09 -5.84
CA LEU A 224 6.99 3.01 -4.85
C LEU A 224 6.88 1.64 -5.52
N TRP A 225 6.02 1.55 -6.53
CA TRP A 225 5.83 0.32 -7.31
C TRP A 225 7.06 -0.05 -8.14
N GLY A 226 7.79 0.95 -8.67
CA GLY A 226 9.08 0.75 -9.33
C GLY A 226 10.15 0.24 -8.37
N VAL A 227 10.23 0.78 -7.15
CA VAL A 227 11.13 0.29 -6.10
C VAL A 227 10.79 -1.16 -5.72
N PHE A 228 9.50 -1.46 -5.53
CA PHE A 228 9.03 -2.83 -5.29
C PHE A 228 9.47 -3.79 -6.41
N SER A 229 9.27 -3.41 -7.68
CA SER A 229 9.71 -4.23 -8.81
C SER A 229 11.23 -4.37 -8.87
N ALA A 230 11.98 -3.30 -8.61
CA ALA A 230 13.44 -3.33 -8.64
C ALA A 230 13.99 -4.26 -7.55
N ALA A 231 13.45 -4.19 -6.33
CA ALA A 231 13.84 -5.08 -5.24
C ALA A 231 13.60 -6.55 -5.59
N PHE A 232 12.43 -6.89 -6.15
CA PHE A 232 12.11 -8.25 -6.58
C PHE A 232 13.09 -8.79 -7.63
N PHE A 233 13.39 -8.02 -8.69
CA PHE A 233 14.31 -8.47 -9.74
C PHE A 233 15.78 -8.41 -9.32
N ALA A 234 16.16 -7.52 -8.41
CA ALA A 234 17.50 -7.53 -7.82
C ALA A 234 17.73 -8.81 -7.00
N GLN A 235 16.74 -9.23 -6.20
CA GLN A 235 16.79 -10.52 -5.50
C GLN A 235 16.91 -11.70 -6.46
N LEU A 236 16.19 -11.67 -7.60
CA LEU A 236 16.31 -12.70 -8.63
C LEU A 236 17.69 -12.75 -9.25
N ALA A 237 18.23 -11.59 -9.64
CA ALA A 237 19.54 -11.50 -10.24
C ALA A 237 20.63 -12.00 -9.29
N LEU A 238 20.56 -11.64 -8.01
CA LEU A 238 21.49 -12.13 -6.98
C LEU A 238 21.36 -13.64 -6.78
N GLY A 239 20.13 -14.17 -6.73
CA GLY A 239 19.90 -15.60 -6.66
C GLY A 239 20.50 -16.35 -7.84
N LEU A 240 20.27 -15.86 -9.07
CA LEU A 240 20.83 -16.44 -10.30
C LEU A 240 22.36 -16.31 -10.41
N ALA A 241 22.96 -15.32 -9.75
CA ALA A 241 24.41 -15.14 -9.69
C ALA A 241 25.10 -16.08 -8.70
N GLY A 242 24.38 -17.01 -8.06
CA GLY A 242 24.91 -18.00 -7.13
C GLY A 242 24.78 -17.62 -5.65
N PHE A 243 24.06 -16.55 -5.31
CA PHE A 243 23.72 -16.25 -3.92
C PHE A 243 22.44 -16.97 -3.51
N ASP A 244 22.51 -18.29 -3.37
CA ASP A 244 21.37 -19.19 -3.16
C ASP A 244 20.51 -18.83 -1.94
N ARG A 245 21.03 -18.09 -0.95
CA ARG A 245 20.25 -17.60 0.21
C ARG A 245 19.11 -16.66 -0.18
N PHE A 246 19.23 -15.98 -1.32
CA PHE A 246 18.16 -15.15 -1.89
C PHE A 246 17.11 -15.97 -2.65
N LEU A 247 17.39 -17.25 -2.93
CA LEU A 247 16.47 -18.24 -3.47
C LEU A 247 15.94 -19.14 -2.32
N MET A 248 14.71 -19.62 -2.43
CA MET A 248 14.05 -20.45 -1.42
C MET A 248 14.19 -21.95 -1.70
N SER A 249 14.21 -22.33 -2.98
CA SER A 249 13.88 -23.68 -3.40
C SER A 249 14.95 -24.36 -4.25
N GLY A 250 16.03 -23.65 -4.61
CA GLY A 250 17.04 -24.12 -5.56
C GLY A 250 16.49 -24.36 -6.99
N ALA A 251 15.19 -24.15 -7.23
CA ALA A 251 14.54 -24.31 -8.52
C ALA A 251 14.21 -22.96 -9.13
N LEU A 252 14.57 -22.76 -10.40
CA LEU A 252 14.31 -21.51 -11.11
C LEU A 252 12.81 -21.32 -11.36
N HIS A 253 12.18 -20.43 -10.60
CA HIS A 253 10.81 -20.00 -10.83
C HIS A 253 10.83 -18.81 -11.79
N LEU A 254 10.42 -19.03 -13.04
CA LEU A 254 10.37 -17.96 -14.04
C LEU A 254 9.38 -16.86 -13.59
N PRO A 255 9.78 -15.59 -13.46
CA PRO A 255 8.95 -14.50 -12.96
C PRO A 255 7.98 -13.99 -14.05
N VAL A 256 7.14 -14.87 -14.56
CA VAL A 256 6.11 -14.54 -15.54
C VAL A 256 4.76 -14.64 -14.85
N PRO A 257 4.03 -13.53 -14.62
CA PRO A 257 2.74 -13.57 -13.93
C PRO A 257 1.74 -14.58 -14.51
N ALA A 258 1.76 -14.82 -15.82
CA ALA A 258 0.91 -15.83 -16.46
C ALA A 258 1.07 -17.24 -15.86
N LEU A 259 2.26 -17.58 -15.34
CA LEU A 259 2.52 -18.86 -14.69
C LEU A 259 1.81 -19.04 -13.35
N ILE A 260 1.31 -17.97 -12.73
CA ILE A 260 0.50 -18.05 -11.50
C ILE A 260 -0.73 -18.94 -11.74
N ALA A 261 -1.35 -18.86 -12.91
CA ALA A 261 -2.47 -19.70 -13.30
C ALA A 261 -2.06 -20.84 -14.24
N ALA A 262 -1.17 -20.59 -15.22
CA ALA A 262 -0.78 -21.60 -16.19
C ALA A 262 0.01 -22.77 -15.58
N GLY A 263 0.84 -22.51 -14.56
CA GLY A 263 1.65 -23.54 -13.89
C GLY A 263 0.81 -24.63 -13.23
N PRO A 264 -0.16 -24.28 -12.35
CA PRO A 264 -1.08 -25.26 -11.77
C PRO A 264 -1.99 -25.94 -12.80
N LEU A 265 -2.40 -25.26 -13.87
CA LEU A 265 -3.20 -25.88 -14.94
C LEU A 265 -2.41 -26.97 -15.70
N TYR A 266 -1.12 -26.71 -15.94
CA TYR A 266 -0.21 -27.66 -16.57
C TYR A 266 0.12 -28.85 -15.65
N ARG A 267 0.58 -28.59 -14.41
CA ARG A 267 1.05 -29.64 -13.47
C ARG A 267 -0.06 -30.35 -12.69
N GLY A 268 -1.21 -29.70 -12.48
CA GLY A 268 -2.28 -30.20 -11.59
C GLY A 268 -2.05 -29.94 -10.10
N GLU A 269 -0.93 -29.32 -9.72
CA GLU A 269 -0.53 -29.05 -8.33
C GLU A 269 0.06 -27.63 -8.17
N GLY A 270 0.32 -27.20 -6.92
CA GLY A 270 0.98 -25.92 -6.66
C GLY A 270 0.05 -24.70 -6.57
N LEU A 271 -1.06 -24.81 -5.84
CA LEU A 271 -2.07 -23.75 -5.69
C LEU A 271 -1.64 -22.55 -4.83
N PHE A 272 -0.48 -22.61 -4.19
CA PHE A 272 -0.04 -21.58 -3.25
C PHE A 272 0.02 -20.18 -3.87
N MET A 273 0.67 -20.01 -5.03
CA MET A 273 0.77 -18.71 -5.70
C MET A 273 -0.60 -18.21 -6.20
N LEU A 274 -1.47 -19.14 -6.61
CA LEU A 274 -2.83 -18.80 -7.04
C LEU A 274 -3.67 -18.32 -5.84
N ALA A 275 -3.56 -18.97 -4.68
CA ALA A 275 -4.21 -18.55 -3.45
C ALA A 275 -3.71 -17.19 -2.96
N LEU A 276 -2.40 -16.93 -3.02
CA LEU A 276 -1.82 -15.61 -2.72
C LEU A 276 -2.35 -14.53 -3.67
N PHE A 277 -2.38 -14.80 -4.97
CA PHE A 277 -2.93 -13.89 -5.96
C PHE A 277 -4.42 -13.62 -5.70
N ALA A 278 -5.23 -14.67 -5.49
CA ALA A 278 -6.65 -14.54 -5.24
C ALA A 278 -6.92 -13.75 -3.95
N GLY A 279 -6.23 -14.07 -2.86
CA GLY A 279 -6.34 -13.32 -1.59
C GLY A 279 -5.98 -11.84 -1.76
N ALA A 280 -4.89 -11.53 -2.46
CA ALA A 280 -4.51 -10.14 -2.73
C ALA A 280 -5.54 -9.41 -3.61
N VAL A 281 -6.11 -10.06 -4.62
CA VAL A 281 -7.18 -9.49 -5.45
C VAL A 281 -8.48 -9.32 -4.67
N LEU A 282 -8.80 -10.19 -3.72
CA LEU A 282 -9.96 -10.00 -2.84
C LEU A 282 -9.76 -8.81 -1.90
N LEU A 283 -8.53 -8.57 -1.45
CA LEU A 283 -8.20 -7.47 -0.54
C LEU A 283 -8.15 -6.11 -1.25
N VAL A 284 -7.46 -5.99 -2.39
CA VAL A 284 -7.27 -4.70 -3.11
C VAL A 284 -7.91 -4.65 -4.50
N GLY A 285 -8.71 -5.64 -4.86
CA GLY A 285 -9.35 -5.72 -6.17
C GLY A 285 -8.34 -5.87 -7.31
N PRO A 286 -8.63 -5.34 -8.51
CA PRO A 286 -7.67 -5.30 -9.60
C PRO A 286 -6.49 -4.32 -9.32
N GLY A 287 -6.48 -3.67 -8.14
CA GLY A 287 -5.36 -2.95 -7.53
C GLY A 287 -4.06 -3.75 -7.51
N TRP A 288 -4.13 -5.08 -7.45
CA TRP A 288 -2.96 -5.95 -7.54
C TRP A 288 -2.08 -5.60 -8.76
N CYS A 289 -2.69 -5.38 -9.93
CA CYS A 289 -2.00 -5.03 -11.16
C CYS A 289 -1.32 -3.65 -11.14
N SER A 290 -1.68 -2.74 -10.22
CA SER A 290 -1.17 -1.36 -10.16
C SER A 290 -0.35 -1.04 -8.91
N HIS A 291 -0.19 -2.03 -8.02
CA HIS A 291 0.52 -1.93 -6.74
C HIS A 291 1.48 -3.10 -6.47
N LEU A 292 1.12 -4.33 -6.82
CA LEU A 292 1.80 -5.56 -6.36
C LEU A 292 2.39 -6.40 -7.50
N CYS A 293 1.99 -6.17 -8.75
CA CYS A 293 2.55 -6.87 -9.90
C CYS A 293 3.88 -6.25 -10.32
N TYR A 294 5.00 -6.96 -10.19
CA TYR A 294 6.33 -6.46 -10.57
C TYR A 294 6.42 -6.13 -12.08
N ILE A 295 5.86 -6.97 -12.96
CA ILE A 295 5.82 -6.72 -14.42
C ILE A 295 4.96 -5.51 -14.79
N GLY A 296 3.88 -5.25 -14.06
CA GLY A 296 3.04 -4.09 -14.33
C GLY A 296 3.78 -2.77 -14.15
N ALA A 297 4.80 -2.71 -13.28
CA ALA A 297 5.63 -1.53 -13.08
C ALA A 297 6.41 -1.18 -14.35
N TRP A 298 6.88 -2.18 -15.09
CA TRP A 298 7.58 -2.01 -16.37
C TRP A 298 6.65 -1.48 -17.44
N ASP A 299 5.45 -2.05 -17.55
CA ASP A 299 4.43 -1.57 -18.50
C ASP A 299 3.99 -0.14 -18.17
N SER A 300 3.84 0.18 -16.89
CA SER A 300 3.58 1.53 -16.42
C SER A 300 4.71 2.47 -16.82
N ALA A 301 5.98 2.11 -16.58
CA ALA A 301 7.12 2.92 -16.98
C ALA A 301 7.16 3.17 -18.50
N CYS A 302 6.96 2.13 -19.30
CA CYS A 302 6.88 2.21 -20.76
C CYS A 302 5.75 3.14 -21.22
N SER A 303 4.56 2.98 -20.63
CA SER A 303 3.39 3.79 -20.97
C SER A 303 3.57 5.28 -20.69
N GLN A 304 4.49 5.69 -19.80
CA GLN A 304 4.76 7.11 -19.52
C GLN A 304 5.50 7.84 -20.65
N ALA A 305 5.99 7.15 -21.67
CA ALA A 305 6.67 7.77 -22.81
C ALA A 305 5.82 8.86 -23.49
N LEU A 306 4.49 8.68 -23.51
CA LEU A 306 3.55 9.71 -23.92
C LEU A 306 2.90 10.40 -22.72
N LYS A 307 2.90 11.74 -22.75
CA LYS A 307 2.20 12.58 -21.76
C LYS A 307 0.69 12.29 -21.71
N ARG A 308 0.09 12.00 -22.87
CA ARG A 308 -1.32 11.64 -23.01
C ARG A 308 -1.41 10.29 -23.73
N PRO A 309 -2.03 9.25 -23.13
CA PRO A 309 -2.30 8.00 -23.83
C PRO A 309 -3.18 8.24 -25.06
N ALA A 310 -2.88 7.51 -26.13
CA ALA A 310 -3.77 7.37 -27.28
C ALA A 310 -4.96 6.46 -26.90
N GLU A 311 -6.02 6.50 -27.70
CA GLU A 311 -7.11 5.54 -27.55
C GLU A 311 -6.65 4.16 -28.04
N ALA A 312 -6.81 3.14 -27.18
CA ALA A 312 -6.39 1.80 -27.55
C ALA A 312 -7.36 1.19 -28.60
N PRO A 313 -6.87 0.38 -29.55
CA PRO A 313 -7.76 -0.31 -30.48
C PRO A 313 -8.76 -1.22 -29.75
N ARG A 314 -10.05 -1.19 -30.12
CA ARG A 314 -11.08 -2.05 -29.48
C ARG A 314 -10.73 -3.54 -29.54
N ARG A 315 -10.08 -3.97 -30.62
CA ARG A 315 -9.53 -5.33 -30.79
C ARG A 315 -8.61 -5.76 -29.65
N MET A 316 -7.97 -4.85 -28.92
CA MET A 316 -7.09 -5.18 -27.80
C MET A 316 -7.86 -5.83 -26.64
N ARG A 317 -9.12 -5.44 -26.41
CA ARG A 317 -9.99 -6.07 -25.40
C ARG A 317 -10.35 -7.50 -25.78
N ALA A 318 -10.69 -7.73 -27.06
CA ALA A 318 -10.98 -9.06 -27.59
C ALA A 318 -9.73 -9.96 -27.61
N ALA A 319 -8.59 -9.42 -28.08
CA ALA A 319 -7.30 -10.10 -28.09
C ALA A 319 -6.90 -10.56 -26.70
N ARG A 320 -7.15 -9.77 -25.65
CA ARG A 320 -6.88 -10.17 -24.26
C ARG A 320 -7.63 -11.43 -23.85
N ALA A 321 -8.92 -11.52 -24.19
CA ALA A 321 -9.74 -12.68 -23.86
C ALA A 321 -9.27 -13.92 -24.64
N VAL A 322 -9.01 -13.76 -25.94
CA VAL A 322 -8.49 -14.84 -26.80
C VAL A 322 -7.12 -15.32 -26.32
N LEU A 323 -6.17 -14.41 -26.08
CA LEU A 323 -4.84 -14.75 -25.57
C LEU A 323 -4.91 -15.42 -24.20
N ALA A 324 -5.81 -14.99 -23.31
CA ALA A 324 -6.01 -15.64 -22.03
C ALA A 324 -6.54 -17.07 -22.18
N ALA A 325 -7.53 -17.27 -23.06
CA ALA A 325 -8.06 -18.61 -23.36
C ALA A 325 -6.98 -19.51 -23.99
N LEU A 326 -6.20 -19.00 -24.95
CA LEU A 326 -5.12 -19.75 -25.58
C LEU A 326 -3.99 -20.09 -24.61
N ALA A 327 -3.56 -19.13 -23.78
CA ALA A 327 -2.47 -19.36 -22.84
C ALA A 327 -2.86 -20.35 -21.73
N LEU A 328 -4.03 -20.18 -21.11
CA LEU A 328 -4.50 -21.04 -20.02
C LEU A 328 -5.00 -22.39 -20.54
N GLY A 329 -5.75 -22.40 -21.64
CA GLY A 329 -6.22 -23.61 -22.30
C GLY A 329 -5.07 -24.42 -22.90
N GLY A 330 -4.09 -23.76 -23.51
CA GLY A 330 -2.87 -24.39 -24.01
C GLY A 330 -2.05 -25.01 -22.88
N ALA A 331 -1.86 -24.32 -21.76
CA ALA A 331 -1.18 -24.88 -20.59
C ALA A 331 -1.90 -26.13 -20.05
N TRP A 332 -3.24 -26.08 -19.93
CA TRP A 332 -4.04 -27.22 -19.51
C TRP A 332 -3.94 -28.40 -20.50
N ALA A 333 -4.06 -28.14 -21.80
CA ALA A 333 -3.99 -29.16 -22.85
C ALA A 333 -2.60 -29.83 -22.91
N MET A 334 -1.52 -29.04 -22.84
CA MET A 334 -0.15 -29.56 -22.76
C MET A 334 0.04 -30.45 -21.53
N GLY A 335 -0.56 -30.08 -20.39
CA GLY A 335 -0.52 -30.86 -19.16
C GLY A 335 -1.26 -32.20 -19.28
N ARG A 336 -2.37 -32.25 -20.02
CA ARG A 336 -3.10 -33.51 -20.28
C ARG A 336 -2.42 -34.37 -21.35
N ALA A 337 -1.76 -33.75 -22.32
CA ALA A 337 -1.04 -34.43 -23.39
C ALA A 337 0.36 -34.93 -22.99
N GLY A 338 0.80 -34.71 -21.74
CA GLY A 338 2.12 -35.15 -21.27
C GLY A 338 3.30 -34.43 -21.94
N VAL A 339 3.09 -33.21 -22.45
CA VAL A 339 4.15 -32.42 -23.09
C VAL A 339 5.29 -32.18 -22.10
N PRO A 340 6.57 -32.35 -22.47
CA PRO A 340 7.71 -32.15 -21.57
C PRO A 340 7.74 -30.77 -20.90
N ALA A 341 8.25 -30.69 -19.66
CA ALA A 341 8.29 -29.44 -18.90
C ALA A 341 9.17 -28.36 -19.54
N TRP A 342 10.24 -28.76 -20.25
CA TRP A 342 11.13 -27.82 -20.93
C TRP A 342 10.44 -27.12 -22.11
N THR A 343 9.59 -27.83 -22.87
CA THR A 343 8.81 -27.23 -23.98
C THR A 343 7.78 -26.26 -23.44
N ALA A 344 7.03 -26.67 -22.40
CA ALA A 344 6.08 -25.77 -21.73
C ALA A 344 6.79 -24.53 -21.14
N GLY A 345 7.98 -24.73 -20.54
CA GLY A 345 8.82 -23.66 -20.01
C GLY A 345 9.34 -22.71 -21.09
N ALA A 346 9.82 -23.23 -22.22
CA ALA A 346 10.29 -22.44 -23.35
C ALA A 346 9.16 -21.60 -23.97
N LEU A 347 7.97 -22.18 -24.13
CA LEU A 347 6.78 -21.45 -24.60
C LEU A 347 6.36 -20.37 -23.62
N ALA A 348 6.38 -20.64 -22.32
CA ALA A 348 6.07 -19.65 -21.29
C ALA A 348 7.11 -18.50 -21.27
N ALA A 349 8.40 -18.82 -21.44
CA ALA A 349 9.46 -17.82 -21.57
C ALA A 349 9.28 -16.98 -22.84
N GLY A 350 8.99 -17.60 -23.98
CA GLY A 350 8.66 -16.91 -25.23
C GLY A 350 7.45 -15.97 -25.07
N PHE A 351 6.38 -16.43 -24.42
CA PHE A 351 5.21 -15.60 -24.10
C PHE A 351 5.56 -14.41 -23.19
N GLY A 352 6.42 -14.62 -22.19
CA GLY A 352 6.94 -13.57 -21.32
C GLY A 352 7.74 -12.51 -22.09
N LEU A 353 8.69 -12.96 -22.93
CA LEU A 353 9.54 -12.10 -23.77
C LEU A 353 8.73 -11.31 -24.80
N ALA A 354 7.76 -11.96 -25.47
CA ALA A 354 6.81 -11.28 -26.35
C ALA A 354 6.01 -10.22 -25.59
N GLY A 355 5.62 -10.51 -24.34
CA GLY A 355 5.00 -9.55 -23.43
C GLY A 355 5.87 -8.33 -23.14
N VAL A 356 7.18 -8.51 -22.94
CA VAL A 356 8.14 -7.39 -22.82
C VAL A 356 8.25 -6.61 -24.13
N GLY A 357 8.25 -7.29 -25.28
CA GLY A 357 8.16 -6.65 -26.60
C GLY A 357 6.92 -5.76 -26.74
N VAL A 358 5.74 -6.24 -26.32
CA VAL A 358 4.51 -5.42 -26.27
C VAL A 358 4.71 -4.16 -25.44
N MET A 359 5.40 -4.23 -24.30
CA MET A 359 5.69 -3.04 -23.48
C MET A 359 6.60 -2.05 -24.21
N LEU A 360 7.73 -2.54 -24.72
CA LEU A 360 8.75 -1.71 -25.34
C LEU A 360 8.26 -1.05 -26.64
N PHE A 361 7.43 -1.72 -27.43
CA PHE A 361 6.98 -1.21 -28.72
C PHE A 361 5.55 -0.65 -28.67
N VAL A 362 4.58 -1.37 -28.10
CA VAL A 362 3.18 -0.96 -28.16
C VAL A 362 2.84 -0.02 -27.00
N SER A 363 3.18 -0.38 -25.76
CA SER A 363 2.86 0.46 -24.60
C SER A 363 3.58 1.80 -24.65
N ARG A 364 4.86 1.84 -25.09
CA ARG A 364 5.59 3.11 -25.29
C ARG A 364 4.98 3.96 -26.40
N ARG A 365 4.61 3.37 -27.55
CA ARG A 365 4.07 4.12 -28.70
C ARG A 365 2.66 4.64 -28.47
N LEU A 366 1.80 3.88 -27.77
CA LEU A 366 0.41 4.28 -27.52
C LEU A 366 0.23 5.00 -26.18
N GLY A 367 1.20 4.92 -25.27
CA GLY A 367 1.10 5.48 -23.92
C GLY A 367 0.09 4.76 -23.01
N VAL A 368 -0.46 3.62 -23.44
CA VAL A 368 -1.34 2.76 -22.64
C VAL A 368 -0.55 1.57 -22.11
N MET A 369 -1.04 0.97 -21.04
CA MET A 369 -0.50 -0.26 -20.45
C MET A 369 -0.99 -1.47 -21.27
N ALA A 370 -0.55 -1.55 -22.53
CA ALA A 370 -1.03 -2.51 -23.53
C ALA A 370 -0.75 -3.96 -23.10
N HIS A 371 0.37 -4.20 -22.42
CA HIS A 371 0.65 -5.53 -21.87
C HIS A 371 -0.40 -5.89 -20.81
N CYS A 372 -0.61 -5.03 -19.81
CA CYS A 372 -1.53 -5.30 -18.71
C CYS A 372 -2.99 -5.36 -19.19
N ALA A 373 -3.39 -4.48 -20.11
CA ALA A 373 -4.76 -4.35 -20.60
C ALA A 373 -5.11 -5.27 -21.78
N GLY A 374 -4.11 -5.81 -22.48
CA GLY A 374 -4.29 -6.52 -23.76
C GLY A 374 -3.57 -7.87 -23.90
N TRP A 375 -2.43 -8.08 -23.23
CA TRP A 375 -1.60 -9.29 -23.40
C TRP A 375 -1.70 -10.25 -22.21
N CYS A 376 -1.63 -9.72 -20.99
CA CYS A 376 -1.46 -10.51 -19.78
C CYS A 376 -2.78 -11.22 -19.37
N PRO A 377 -2.80 -12.57 -19.28
CA PRO A 377 -3.98 -13.31 -18.83
C PRO A 377 -4.34 -12.99 -17.38
N MET A 378 -3.33 -12.79 -16.52
CA MET A 378 -3.55 -12.41 -15.13
C MET A 378 -4.14 -11.02 -14.99
N GLY A 379 -3.92 -10.14 -15.96
CA GLY A 379 -4.61 -8.85 -15.99
C GLY A 379 -6.13 -9.04 -16.13
N LEU A 380 -6.56 -9.96 -17.00
CA LEU A 380 -7.99 -10.27 -17.19
C LEU A 380 -8.54 -10.95 -15.93
N ALA A 381 -7.80 -11.94 -15.40
CA ALA A 381 -8.14 -12.60 -14.15
C ALA A 381 -8.33 -11.61 -13.00
N ALA A 382 -7.40 -10.65 -12.82
CA ALA A 382 -7.51 -9.62 -11.79
C ALA A 382 -8.71 -8.70 -12.01
N GLY A 383 -9.01 -8.32 -13.27
CA GLY A 383 -10.17 -7.51 -13.61
C GLY A 383 -11.52 -8.21 -13.36
N LEU A 384 -11.59 -9.52 -13.60
CA LEU A 384 -12.78 -10.34 -13.38
C LEU A 384 -12.93 -10.68 -11.88
N LEU A 385 -11.90 -11.27 -11.27
CA LEU A 385 -11.90 -11.65 -9.86
C LEU A 385 -12.02 -10.45 -8.94
N GLY A 386 -11.47 -9.30 -9.36
CA GLY A 386 -11.59 -8.04 -8.64
C GLY A 386 -13.03 -7.54 -8.49
N ARG A 387 -13.99 -8.08 -9.26
CA ARG A 387 -15.42 -7.85 -9.04
C ARG A 387 -15.95 -8.52 -7.76
N LEU A 388 -15.20 -9.41 -7.12
CA LEU A 388 -15.56 -9.93 -5.80
C LEU A 388 -15.08 -9.02 -4.67
N SER A 389 -14.08 -8.16 -4.92
CA SER A 389 -13.57 -7.23 -3.91
C SER A 389 -14.61 -6.16 -3.55
N PRO A 390 -14.59 -5.61 -2.32
CA PRO A 390 -15.53 -4.56 -1.90
C PRO A 390 -15.23 -3.20 -2.57
N TRP A 391 -14.05 -3.04 -3.17
CA TRP A 391 -13.60 -1.78 -3.77
C TRP A 391 -14.11 -1.62 -5.20
N ARG A 392 -14.64 -0.44 -5.51
CA ARG A 392 -15.02 -0.04 -6.87
C ARG A 392 -14.67 1.41 -7.14
N LEU A 393 -14.39 1.72 -8.39
CA LEU A 393 -14.43 3.10 -8.88
C LEU A 393 -15.88 3.40 -9.27
N ALA A 394 -16.43 4.48 -8.74
CA ALA A 394 -17.77 4.95 -9.09
C ALA A 394 -17.70 6.34 -9.73
N VAL A 395 -18.61 6.58 -10.67
CA VAL A 395 -18.88 7.90 -11.23
C VAL A 395 -20.22 8.36 -10.66
N ALA A 396 -20.19 9.42 -9.85
CA ALA A 396 -21.38 10.00 -9.25
C ALA A 396 -22.26 10.72 -10.30
N GLU A 397 -23.44 11.12 -9.86
CA GLU A 397 -24.31 12.02 -10.63
C GLU A 397 -23.59 13.36 -10.86
N GLY A 398 -23.89 14.04 -11.97
CA GLY A 398 -23.20 15.28 -12.35
C GLY A 398 -21.95 15.09 -13.22
N CYS A 399 -21.70 13.87 -13.72
CA CYS A 399 -20.69 13.67 -14.77
C CYS A 399 -21.10 14.36 -16.06
N THR A 400 -20.26 15.28 -16.54
CA THR A 400 -20.49 16.06 -17.78
C THR A 400 -20.00 15.38 -19.05
N GLY A 401 -19.38 14.19 -18.95
CA GLY A 401 -18.79 13.52 -20.12
C GLY A 401 -17.53 14.19 -20.70
N CYS A 402 -16.89 15.14 -19.99
CA CYS A 402 -15.72 15.88 -20.52
C CYS A 402 -14.49 15.03 -20.92
N GLY A 403 -14.43 13.77 -20.51
CA GLY A 403 -13.41 12.80 -20.90
C GLY A 403 -12.00 13.05 -20.36
N ARG A 404 -11.79 13.96 -19.39
CA ARG A 404 -10.45 14.26 -18.86
C ARG A 404 -9.83 13.07 -18.12
N CYS A 405 -10.64 12.32 -17.38
CA CYS A 405 -10.25 11.06 -16.75
C CYS A 405 -9.96 9.96 -17.78
N ALA A 406 -10.75 9.88 -18.86
CA ALA A 406 -10.55 8.96 -19.98
C ALA A 406 -9.18 9.18 -20.64
N ARG A 407 -8.86 10.43 -21.00
CA ARG A 407 -7.58 10.84 -21.59
C ARG A 407 -6.38 10.70 -20.65
N ALA A 408 -6.59 10.39 -19.38
CA ALA A 408 -5.51 10.09 -18.42
C ALA A 408 -5.41 8.59 -18.10
N CYS A 409 -6.42 7.79 -18.46
CA CYS A 409 -6.50 6.38 -18.10
C CYS A 409 -5.58 5.54 -18.99
N ARG A 410 -4.40 5.14 -18.47
CA ARG A 410 -3.47 4.28 -19.20
C ARG A 410 -3.97 2.84 -19.37
N TYR A 411 -5.02 2.43 -18.66
CA TYR A 411 -5.66 1.12 -18.82
C TYR A 411 -6.82 1.12 -19.81
N ASP A 412 -7.13 2.27 -20.43
CA ASP A 412 -8.25 2.43 -21.37
C ASP A 412 -9.59 1.89 -20.80
N ALA A 413 -9.82 2.16 -19.52
CA ALA A 413 -10.95 1.62 -18.75
C ALA A 413 -12.09 2.64 -18.54
N LEU A 414 -11.97 3.84 -19.08
CA LEU A 414 -12.91 4.95 -18.88
C LEU A 414 -13.33 5.55 -20.24
N ARG A 415 -13.66 4.70 -21.23
CA ARG A 415 -14.13 5.19 -22.53
C ARG A 415 -15.46 5.96 -22.39
N PRO A 416 -15.88 6.75 -23.40
CA PRO A 416 -17.15 7.47 -23.34
C PRO A 416 -18.34 6.59 -22.95
N GLU A 417 -18.40 5.35 -23.44
CA GLU A 417 -19.47 4.40 -23.10
C GLU A 417 -19.37 3.90 -21.65
N ASP A 418 -18.15 3.78 -21.10
CA ASP A 418 -17.93 3.42 -19.69
C ASP A 418 -18.38 4.57 -18.77
N LEU A 419 -18.09 5.82 -19.15
CA LEU A 419 -18.55 7.01 -18.42
C LEU A 419 -20.07 7.17 -18.47
N ALA A 420 -20.70 6.89 -19.62
CA ALA A 420 -22.15 6.89 -19.77
C ALA A 420 -22.82 5.84 -18.86
N ARG A 421 -22.21 4.64 -18.75
CA ARG A 421 -22.63 3.59 -17.81
C ARG A 421 -22.26 3.88 -16.35
N ARG A 422 -21.56 4.97 -16.07
CA ARG A 422 -21.03 5.35 -14.74
C ARG A 422 -20.18 4.26 -14.07
N ALA A 423 -19.58 3.37 -14.86
CA ALA A 423 -18.83 2.21 -14.39
C ALA A 423 -17.61 1.95 -15.29
N PRO A 424 -16.42 1.72 -14.72
CA PRO A 424 -15.23 1.50 -15.53
C PRO A 424 -15.28 0.14 -16.23
N GLY A 425 -14.53 0.03 -17.33
CA GLY A 425 -14.29 -1.23 -18.02
C GLY A 425 -13.49 -2.23 -17.18
N VAL A 426 -13.53 -3.51 -17.60
CA VAL A 426 -12.85 -4.63 -16.91
C VAL A 426 -11.32 -4.49 -16.84
N SER A 427 -10.71 -3.61 -17.62
CA SER A 427 -9.27 -3.32 -17.56
C SER A 427 -8.89 -2.38 -16.41
N CYS A 428 -9.85 -1.80 -15.69
CA CYS A 428 -9.57 -0.93 -14.55
C CYS A 428 -8.75 -1.67 -13.49
N SER A 429 -7.62 -1.08 -13.11
CA SER A 429 -6.68 -1.62 -12.12
C SER A 429 -6.77 -0.93 -10.76
N LEU A 430 -7.84 -0.15 -10.51
CA LEU A 430 -8.01 0.67 -9.31
C LEU A 430 -6.77 1.51 -8.94
N CYS A 431 -6.02 2.00 -9.94
CA CYS A 431 -4.82 2.79 -9.70
C CYS A 431 -5.10 4.19 -9.13
N ARG A 432 -6.36 4.65 -9.21
CA ARG A 432 -6.88 5.95 -8.75
C ARG A 432 -6.32 7.20 -9.43
N ASP A 433 -5.44 7.06 -10.42
CA ASP A 433 -4.90 8.18 -11.19
C ASP A 433 -5.98 9.07 -11.84
N CYS A 434 -7.20 8.55 -12.05
CA CYS A 434 -8.33 9.30 -12.59
C CYS A 434 -9.01 10.24 -11.59
N LEU A 435 -8.91 9.99 -10.28
CA LEU A 435 -9.62 10.75 -9.24
C LEU A 435 -9.18 12.22 -9.25
N GLU A 436 -7.86 12.45 -9.21
CA GLU A 436 -7.24 13.78 -9.24
C GLU A 436 -7.41 14.52 -10.59
N ARG A 437 -7.87 13.82 -11.63
CA ARG A 437 -8.02 14.37 -12.99
C ARG A 437 -9.43 14.89 -13.26
N CYS A 438 -10.40 14.52 -12.44
CA CYS A 438 -11.76 14.99 -12.58
C CYS A 438 -11.86 16.46 -12.12
N PRO A 439 -12.16 17.43 -13.00
CA PRO A 439 -12.34 18.81 -12.57
C PRO A 439 -13.62 19.02 -11.75
N HIS A 440 -14.58 18.10 -11.84
CA HIS A 440 -15.87 18.18 -11.16
C HIS A 440 -15.95 17.35 -9.86
N GLY A 441 -14.89 16.61 -9.50
CA GLY A 441 -14.89 15.80 -8.27
C GLY A 441 -15.90 14.64 -8.23
N VAL A 442 -16.50 14.25 -9.35
CA VAL A 442 -17.56 13.20 -9.39
C VAL A 442 -17.02 11.76 -9.44
N LEU A 443 -15.70 11.58 -9.48
CA LEU A 443 -15.05 10.27 -9.44
C LEU A 443 -14.63 9.95 -8.00
N SER A 444 -15.00 8.79 -7.49
CA SER A 444 -14.61 8.36 -6.15
C SER A 444 -14.36 6.85 -6.07
N LEU A 445 -13.56 6.46 -5.07
CA LEU A 445 -13.48 5.06 -4.66
C LEU A 445 -14.64 4.76 -3.70
N THR A 446 -15.30 3.63 -3.90
CA THR A 446 -16.37 3.14 -3.03
C THR A 446 -15.99 1.83 -2.37
N PHE A 447 -16.52 1.62 -1.17
CA PHE A 447 -16.46 0.35 -0.44
C PHE A 447 -17.88 -0.17 -0.28
N LEU A 448 -18.15 -1.38 -0.76
CA LEU A 448 -19.50 -1.96 -0.81
C LEU A 448 -20.53 -1.02 -1.45
N GLY A 449 -20.12 -0.35 -2.53
CA GLY A 449 -20.98 0.58 -3.29
C GLY A 449 -21.18 1.95 -2.65
N ARG A 450 -20.62 2.24 -1.47
CA ARG A 450 -20.76 3.53 -0.80
C ARG A 450 -19.45 4.32 -0.81
N SER A 451 -19.52 5.60 -1.14
CA SER A 451 -18.41 6.54 -0.97
C SER A 451 -18.47 7.14 0.43
N ARG A 452 -17.38 7.04 1.18
CA ARG A 452 -17.22 7.61 2.53
C ARG A 452 -15.85 8.27 2.68
N PRO A 453 -15.68 9.26 3.57
CA PRO A 453 -14.40 9.96 3.75
C PRO A 453 -13.20 9.05 4.07
N TRP A 454 -13.44 7.90 4.70
CA TRP A 454 -12.39 6.93 5.06
C TRP A 454 -12.04 5.93 3.94
N THR A 455 -12.80 5.90 2.84
CA THR A 455 -12.69 4.85 1.81
C THR A 455 -11.33 4.85 1.12
N GLU A 456 -10.92 6.01 0.58
CA GLU A 456 -9.61 6.14 -0.06
C GLU A 456 -8.45 5.94 0.91
N PRO A 457 -8.45 6.53 2.12
CA PRO A 457 -7.41 6.26 3.09
C PRO A 457 -7.32 4.79 3.53
N ALA A 458 -8.44 4.08 3.69
CA ALA A 458 -8.45 2.67 4.03
C ALA A 458 -7.83 1.82 2.91
N TYR A 459 -8.19 2.10 1.66
CA TYR A 459 -7.58 1.44 0.51
C TYR A 459 -6.07 1.73 0.41
N ALA A 460 -5.65 2.97 0.62
CA ALA A 460 -4.23 3.34 0.62
C ALA A 460 -3.45 2.64 1.74
N ALA A 461 -4.05 2.49 2.93
CA ALA A 461 -3.46 1.76 4.04
C ALA A 461 -3.28 0.27 3.70
N LEU A 462 -4.32 -0.37 3.16
CA LEU A 462 -4.27 -1.77 2.75
C LEU A 462 -3.27 -2.02 1.62
N ALA A 463 -3.25 -1.16 0.59
CA ALA A 463 -2.30 -1.25 -0.51
C ALA A 463 -0.85 -1.05 -0.04
N GLY A 464 -0.61 -0.08 0.84
CA GLY A 464 0.70 0.15 1.45
C GLY A 464 1.17 -1.04 2.30
N ALA A 465 0.27 -1.60 3.12
CA ALA A 465 0.56 -2.77 3.95
C ALA A 465 0.91 -4.00 3.10
N LEU A 466 0.09 -4.32 2.08
CA LEU A 466 0.37 -5.45 1.19
C LEU A 466 1.67 -5.28 0.42
N MET A 467 2.00 -4.06 -0.03
CA MET A 467 3.26 -3.80 -0.72
C MET A 467 4.46 -4.10 0.19
N ALA A 468 4.39 -3.71 1.46
CA ALA A 468 5.42 -4.01 2.46
C ALA A 468 5.49 -5.52 2.78
N VAL A 469 4.35 -6.18 2.98
CA VAL A 469 4.29 -7.62 3.24
C VAL A 469 4.88 -8.42 2.06
N PHE A 470 4.50 -8.08 0.83
CA PHE A 470 5.04 -8.74 -0.37
C PHE A 470 6.54 -8.48 -0.54
N LEU A 471 7.04 -7.32 -0.12
CA LEU A 471 8.46 -7.00 -0.15
C LEU A 471 9.25 -7.81 0.87
N GLY A 472 8.76 -7.94 2.11
CA GLY A 472 9.45 -8.70 3.17
C GLY A 472 9.33 -10.21 3.03
N VAL A 473 8.22 -10.68 2.45
CA VAL A 473 8.01 -12.11 2.16
C VAL A 473 8.52 -12.47 0.76
N ALA A 474 9.08 -11.51 -0.01
CA ALA A 474 9.42 -11.69 -1.41
C ALA A 474 10.19 -13.00 -1.64
N ARG A 475 9.49 -13.96 -2.24
CA ARG A 475 9.99 -15.31 -2.55
C ARG A 475 10.50 -15.34 -3.97
N LEU A 476 11.70 -15.88 -4.12
CA LEU A 476 12.14 -16.56 -5.33
C LEU A 476 12.62 -17.93 -4.91
#